data_AF-A0A7D5P0K8-F1
#
_entry.id   AF-A0A7D5P0K8-F1
#
_cell.length_a   1.000
_cell.length_b   1.000
_cell.length_c   1.000
_cell.angle_alpha   90.00
_cell.angle_beta   90.00
_cell.angle_gamma   90.00
#
_symmetry.space_group_name_H-M   'P 1'
#
loop_
_entity.id
_entity.type
_entity.pdbx_description
1 polymer ?
#
loop_
_entity_poly.entity_id
_entity_poly.type
_entity_poly.pdbx_seq_one_letter_code
_entity_poly.pdbx_strand_id
1 'polypeptide(L)'
;MTDVVMVKQRVKGDEVDRLKAWMAEVRDRSDEAEETLRDEGMLTESAFLEHTDDGPHLVYYMEAEDIDRVWDQYADSDHDIDEEHKAVMQEVLEDGRDVGEFESLYHLTSPER
;
A
#
# COMPACT_ATOMS: atom_id res chain seq x y z
N MET A 1 -15.94 -12.47 5.06
CA MET A 1 -15.12 -12.01 6.20
C MET A 1 -14.07 -11.15 5.57
N THR A 2 -13.82 -9.96 6.11
CA THR A 2 -12.83 -9.05 5.55
C THR A 2 -11.44 -9.62 5.77
N ASP A 3 -10.64 -9.66 4.72
CA ASP A 3 -9.22 -9.99 4.79
C ASP A 3 -8.43 -8.77 5.26
N VAL A 4 -7.44 -9.03 6.11
CA VAL A 4 -6.52 -8.01 6.60
C VAL A 4 -5.11 -8.51 6.40
N VAL A 5 -4.34 -7.72 5.67
CA VAL A 5 -2.96 -8.03 5.30
C VAL A 5 -2.07 -6.87 5.71
N MET A 6 -0.86 -7.22 6.14
CA MET A 6 0.22 -6.27 6.32
C MET A 6 1.38 -6.68 5.44
N VAL A 7 1.84 -5.77 4.59
CA VAL A 7 2.97 -5.97 3.68
C VAL A 7 4.11 -5.08 4.13
N LYS A 8 5.34 -5.59 4.11
CA LYS A 8 6.55 -4.81 4.40
C LYS A 8 7.56 -4.97 3.29
N GLN A 9 7.94 -3.89 2.62
CA GLN A 9 8.88 -3.89 1.50
C GLN A 9 10.08 -3.00 1.81
N ARG A 10 11.27 -3.41 1.34
CA ARG A 10 12.50 -2.61 1.49
C ARG A 10 12.52 -1.43 0.52
N VAL A 11 12.85 -0.26 1.05
CA VAL A 11 13.01 0.98 0.29
C VAL A 11 14.51 1.22 0.10
N LYS A 12 14.91 1.66 -1.11
CA LYS A 12 16.27 2.13 -1.37
C LYS A 12 16.53 3.36 -0.49
N GLY A 13 17.60 3.33 0.30
CA GLY A 13 17.85 4.35 1.32
C GLY A 13 17.92 5.78 0.79
N ASP A 14 18.43 5.95 -0.42
CA ASP A 14 18.55 7.22 -1.15
C ASP A 14 17.24 7.70 -1.80
N GLU A 15 16.23 6.83 -1.92
CA GLU A 15 14.94 7.13 -2.57
C GLU A 15 13.81 7.41 -1.57
N VAL A 16 14.12 7.49 -0.26
CA VAL A 16 13.11 7.74 0.78
C VAL A 16 12.38 9.07 0.58
N ASP A 17 13.09 10.12 0.15
CA ASP A 17 12.47 11.43 -0.08
C ASP A 17 11.56 11.40 -1.31
N ARG A 18 11.92 10.62 -2.33
CA ARG A 18 11.08 10.39 -3.51
C ARG A 18 9.80 9.65 -3.15
N LEU A 19 9.91 8.59 -2.34
CA LEU A 19 8.76 7.87 -1.79
C LEU A 19 7.83 8.79 -1.00
N LYS A 20 8.38 9.62 -0.11
CA LYS A 20 7.58 10.59 0.67
C LYS A 20 6.87 11.62 -0.20
N ALA A 21 7.54 12.12 -1.23
CA ALA A 21 6.95 13.05 -2.18
C ALA A 21 5.77 12.42 -2.91
N TRP A 22 5.92 11.17 -3.37
CA TRP A 22 4.83 10.43 -4.00
C TRP A 22 3.66 10.18 -3.06
N MET A 23 3.89 9.73 -1.82
CA MET A 23 2.82 9.54 -0.84
C MET A 23 2.08 10.83 -0.48
N ALA A 24 2.77 11.98 -0.56
CA ALA A 24 2.12 13.27 -0.41
C ALA A 24 1.21 13.59 -1.60
N GLU A 25 1.64 13.27 -2.82
CA GLU A 25 0.84 13.44 -4.04
C GLU A 25 -0.40 12.53 -4.06
N VAL A 26 -0.25 11.24 -3.69
CA VAL A 26 -1.39 10.32 -3.54
C VAL A 26 -2.43 10.88 -2.58
N ARG A 27 -1.98 11.44 -1.45
CA ARG A 27 -2.89 12.08 -0.47
C ARG A 27 -3.53 13.36 -1.02
N ASP A 28 -2.80 14.14 -1.82
CA ASP A 28 -3.36 15.35 -2.45
C ASP A 28 -4.35 15.00 -3.58
N ARG A 29 -4.21 13.81 -4.19
CA ARG A 29 -5.13 13.18 -5.16
C ARG A 29 -6.07 12.18 -4.48
N SER A 30 -6.46 12.42 -3.22
CA SER A 30 -7.24 11.46 -2.43
C SER A 30 -8.53 11.02 -3.11
N ASP A 31 -9.22 11.91 -3.84
CA ASP A 31 -10.47 11.57 -4.53
C ASP A 31 -10.28 10.46 -5.57
N GLU A 32 -9.15 10.49 -6.30
CA GLU A 32 -8.79 9.50 -7.32
C GLU A 32 -8.33 8.20 -6.67
N ALA A 33 -7.46 8.28 -5.66
CA ALA A 33 -7.01 7.11 -4.88
C ALA A 33 -8.19 6.41 -4.19
N GLU A 34 -9.13 7.16 -3.62
CA GLU A 34 -10.32 6.58 -2.99
C GLU A 34 -11.28 5.96 -4.01
N GLU A 35 -11.25 6.39 -5.27
CA GLU A 35 -12.01 5.77 -6.37
C GLU A 35 -11.39 4.42 -6.75
N THR A 36 -10.07 4.35 -6.91
CA THR A 36 -9.37 3.09 -7.24
C THR A 36 -9.59 2.05 -6.15
N LEU A 37 -9.40 2.42 -4.88
CA LEU A 37 -9.65 1.53 -3.72
C LEU A 37 -11.09 0.99 -3.71
N ARG A 38 -12.07 1.82 -4.05
CA ARG A 38 -13.49 1.40 -4.12
C ARG A 38 -13.75 0.43 -5.27
N ASP A 39 -13.18 0.68 -6.44
CA ASP A 39 -13.33 -0.18 -7.62
C ASP A 39 -12.69 -1.56 -7.42
N GLU A 40 -11.57 -1.60 -6.70
CA GLU A 40 -10.84 -2.82 -6.35
C GLU A 40 -11.46 -3.60 -5.17
N GLY A 41 -12.32 -2.95 -4.39
CA GLY A 41 -12.95 -3.55 -3.20
C GLY A 41 -12.08 -3.47 -1.94
N MET A 42 -11.10 -2.58 -1.92
CA MET A 42 -10.32 -2.25 -0.73
C MET A 42 -11.13 -1.29 0.17
N LEU A 43 -11.22 -1.64 1.46
CA LEU A 43 -11.99 -0.91 2.46
C LEU A 43 -11.12 0.09 3.24
N THR A 44 -9.89 -0.28 3.56
CA THR A 44 -8.92 0.58 4.22
C THR A 44 -7.53 0.31 3.63
N GLU A 45 -6.82 1.37 3.26
CA GLU A 45 -5.37 1.33 3.06
C GLU A 45 -4.68 2.28 4.04
N SER A 46 -3.53 1.89 4.57
CA SER A 46 -2.68 2.79 5.35
C SER A 46 -1.21 2.48 5.08
N ALA A 47 -0.49 3.49 4.57
CA ALA A 47 0.93 3.42 4.30
C ALA A 47 1.75 4.02 5.44
N PHE A 48 2.83 3.33 5.84
CA PHE A 48 3.76 3.75 6.87
C PHE A 48 5.19 3.61 6.37
N LEU A 49 6.07 4.53 6.79
CA LEU A 49 7.51 4.38 6.60
C LEU A 49 8.14 3.99 7.94
N GLU A 50 8.63 2.77 8.03
CA GLU A 50 9.39 2.27 9.16
C GLU A 50 10.88 2.56 8.97
N HIS A 51 11.53 3.05 10.02
CA HIS A 51 12.98 3.27 10.06
C HIS A 51 13.62 2.24 10.99
N THR A 52 14.41 1.31 10.44
CA THR A 52 15.17 0.33 11.22
C THR A 52 16.68 0.49 11.00
N ASP A 53 17.49 -0.20 11.80
CA ASP A 53 18.95 -0.22 11.62
C ASP A 53 19.37 -0.85 10.28
N ASP A 54 18.58 -1.78 9.76
CA ASP A 54 18.80 -2.44 8.47
C ASP A 54 18.29 -1.61 7.27
N GLY A 55 17.65 -0.46 7.51
CA GLY A 55 17.20 0.46 6.47
C GLY A 55 15.72 0.83 6.54
N PRO A 56 15.27 1.73 5.65
CA PRO A 56 13.87 2.15 5.57
C PRO A 56 12.99 1.06 4.92
N HIS A 57 11.79 0.88 5.47
CA HIS A 57 10.80 -0.06 4.95
C HIS A 57 9.45 0.64 4.75
N LEU A 58 8.82 0.39 3.62
CA LEU A 58 7.43 0.77 3.36
C LEU A 58 6.54 -0.34 3.90
N VAL A 59 5.59 0.03 4.74
CA VAL A 59 4.65 -0.90 5.37
C VAL A 59 3.23 -0.50 5.01
N TYR A 60 2.48 -1.41 4.41
CA TYR A 60 1.06 -1.23 4.12
C TYR A 60 0.22 -2.08 5.06
N TYR A 61 -0.80 -1.46 5.64
CA TYR A 61 -1.94 -2.16 6.22
C TYR A 61 -3.11 -2.05 5.22
N MET A 62 -3.67 -3.19 4.83
CA MET A 62 -4.78 -3.24 3.89
C MET A 62 -5.91 -4.09 4.47
N GLU A 63 -7.13 -3.60 4.29
CA GLU A 63 -8.37 -4.27 4.64
C GLU A 63 -9.23 -4.34 3.39
N ALA A 64 -9.67 -5.54 2.99
CA ALA A 64 -10.46 -5.76 1.78
C ALA A 64 -11.48 -6.88 1.95
N GLU A 65 -12.54 -6.90 1.15
CA GLU A 65 -13.51 -8.01 1.19
C GLU A 65 -12.90 -9.35 0.74
N ASP A 66 -11.96 -9.29 -0.20
CA ASP A 66 -11.20 -10.39 -0.77
C ASP A 66 -9.86 -9.83 -1.27
N ILE A 67 -8.78 -10.08 -0.54
CA ILE A 67 -7.49 -9.44 -0.85
C ILE A 67 -6.87 -9.98 -2.14
N ASP A 68 -7.11 -11.26 -2.47
CA ASP A 68 -6.60 -11.87 -3.71
C ASP A 68 -7.23 -11.19 -4.93
N ARG A 69 -8.52 -10.91 -4.86
CA ARG A 69 -9.22 -10.16 -5.90
C ARG A 69 -8.71 -8.73 -6.05
N VAL A 70 -8.40 -8.03 -4.95
CA VAL A 70 -7.81 -6.68 -5.01
C VAL A 70 -6.50 -6.72 -5.78
N TRP A 71 -5.63 -7.70 -5.51
CA TRP A 71 -4.35 -7.82 -6.21
C TRP A 71 -4.52 -8.03 -7.72
N ASP A 72 -5.47 -8.87 -8.12
CA ASP A 72 -5.78 -9.09 -9.54
C ASP A 72 -6.30 -7.80 -10.19
N GLN A 73 -7.21 -7.07 -9.52
CA GLN A 73 -7.75 -5.82 -10.04
C GLN A 73 -6.69 -4.72 -10.11
N TYR A 74 -5.85 -4.57 -9.09
CA TYR A 74 -4.74 -3.63 -9.10
C TYR A 74 -3.75 -3.96 -10.21
N ALA A 75 -3.45 -5.23 -10.46
CA ALA A 75 -2.56 -5.63 -11.55
C ALA A 75 -3.09 -5.17 -12.92
N ASP A 76 -4.40 -5.30 -13.16
CA ASP A 76 -5.10 -4.95 -14.39
C ASP A 76 -5.70 -3.52 -14.39
N SER A 77 -5.46 -2.70 -13.36
CA SER A 77 -6.01 -1.35 -13.26
C SER A 77 -5.50 -0.42 -14.37
N ASP A 78 -6.44 0.28 -15.02
CA ASP A 78 -6.22 1.29 -16.06
C ASP A 78 -6.22 2.74 -15.48
N HIS A 79 -6.26 2.89 -14.15
CA HIS A 79 -6.25 4.21 -13.51
C HIS A 79 -4.86 4.83 -13.56
N ASP A 80 -4.76 6.10 -13.97
CA ASP A 80 -3.49 6.83 -14.12
C ASP A 80 -2.67 6.79 -12.81
N ILE A 81 -3.32 7.00 -11.65
CA ILE A 81 -2.67 6.95 -10.34
C ILE A 81 -2.04 5.59 -10.02
N ASP A 82 -2.62 4.48 -10.47
CA ASP A 82 -2.11 3.12 -10.21
C ASP A 82 -0.92 2.82 -11.12
N GLU A 83 -0.96 3.25 -12.38
CA GLU A 83 0.20 3.16 -13.28
C GLU A 83 1.40 3.95 -12.74
N GLU A 84 1.16 5.19 -12.29
CA GLU A 84 2.17 6.03 -11.66
C GLU A 84 2.67 5.41 -10.35
N HIS A 85 1.77 4.85 -9.54
CA HIS A 85 2.13 4.16 -8.30
C HIS A 85 3.06 2.98 -8.57
N LYS A 86 2.72 2.11 -9.53
CA LYS A 86 3.55 0.98 -9.97
C LYS A 86 4.94 1.46 -10.43
N ALA A 87 5.00 2.56 -11.19
CA ALA A 87 6.25 3.12 -11.68
C ALA A 87 7.12 3.66 -10.53
N VAL A 88 6.54 4.40 -9.59
CA VAL A 88 7.28 4.90 -8.42
C VAL A 88 7.75 3.74 -7.54
N MET A 89 6.92 2.73 -7.29
CA MET A 89 7.33 1.57 -6.48
C MET A 89 8.51 0.81 -7.11
N GLN A 90 8.56 0.67 -8.44
CA GLN A 90 9.71 0.09 -9.13
C GLN A 90 10.98 0.93 -8.99
N GLU A 91 10.85 2.24 -8.94
CA GLU A 91 11.96 3.18 -8.74
C GLU A 91 12.50 3.12 -7.30
N VAL A 92 11.62 3.19 -6.30
CA VAL A 92 12.02 3.42 -4.90
C VAL A 92 12.23 2.16 -4.08
N LEU A 93 11.63 1.02 -4.45
CA LEU A 93 11.81 -0.25 -3.74
C LEU A 93 13.05 -0.98 -4.25
N GLU A 94 13.69 -1.77 -3.38
CA GLU A 94 14.88 -2.56 -3.76
C GLU A 94 14.52 -3.63 -4.79
N ASP A 95 13.61 -4.53 -4.42
CA ASP A 95 13.14 -5.63 -5.28
C ASP A 95 11.62 -5.85 -5.20
N GLY A 96 10.90 -4.97 -4.47
CA GLY A 96 9.46 -5.01 -4.30
C GLY A 96 8.93 -6.23 -3.54
N ARG A 97 9.80 -7.10 -2.99
CA ARG A 97 9.35 -8.29 -2.26
C ARG A 97 8.81 -7.92 -0.90
N ASP A 98 7.71 -8.57 -0.53
CA ASP A 98 7.27 -8.59 0.85
C ASP A 98 8.29 -9.37 1.70
N VAL A 99 8.87 -8.68 2.68
CA VAL A 99 9.78 -9.21 3.69
C VAL A 99 9.12 -9.23 5.08
N GLY A 100 7.83 -8.93 5.15
CA GLY A 100 7.03 -9.00 6.36
C GLY A 100 6.79 -10.44 6.81
N GLU A 101 6.96 -10.70 8.10
CA GLU A 101 6.54 -11.93 8.75
C GLU A 101 5.55 -11.56 9.86
N PHE A 102 4.27 -11.44 9.50
CA PHE A 102 3.22 -10.99 10.41
C PHE A 102 2.19 -12.08 10.65
N GLU A 103 1.94 -12.38 11.93
CA GLU A 103 0.82 -13.22 12.35
C GLU A 103 -0.35 -12.32 12.75
N SER A 104 -1.49 -12.49 12.09
CA SER A 104 -2.70 -11.77 12.47
C SER A 104 -3.24 -12.33 13.79
N LEU A 105 -3.29 -11.49 14.83
CA LEU A 105 -3.79 -11.87 16.15
C LEU A 105 -5.25 -11.45 16.34
N TYR A 106 -5.61 -10.24 15.94
CA TYR A 106 -6.99 -9.73 15.97
C TYR A 106 -7.17 -8.55 15.01
N HIS A 107 -8.37 -8.41 14.47
CA HIS A 107 -8.84 -7.25 13.71
C HIS A 107 -10.20 -6.83 14.27
N LEU A 108 -10.36 -5.53 14.54
CA LEU A 108 -11.59 -4.96 15.10
C LEU A 108 -11.85 -3.61 14.43
N THR A 109 -13.06 -3.41 13.92
CA THR A 109 -13.50 -2.13 13.36
C THR A 109 -14.56 -1.48 14.24
N SER A 110 -14.59 -0.15 14.27
CA SER A 110 -15.71 0.59 14.87
C SER A 110 -16.79 0.76 13.81
N PRO A 111 -18.05 0.37 14.06
CA PRO A 111 -19.13 0.48 13.08
C PRO A 111 -19.57 1.93 12.77
N GLU A 112 -19.07 2.92 13.52
CA GLU A 112 -19.43 4.35 13.40
C GLU A 112 -18.26 5.21 12.86
N ARG A 113 -17.62 4.76 11.77
CA ARG A 113 -16.46 5.45 11.17
C ARG A 113 -16.86 6.65 10.32
#